data_AF-A0A2T4UZQ9-F1
#
_entry.id   AF-A0A2T4UZQ9-F1
#
_cell.length_a   1.000
_cell.length_b   1.000
_cell.length_c   1.000
_cell.angle_alpha   90.00
_cell.angle_beta   90.00
_cell.angle_gamma   90.00
#
_symmetry.space_group_name_H-M   'P 1'
#
loop_
_entity.id
_entity.type
_entity.pdbx_description
1 polymer ?
#
loop_
_entity_poly.entity_id
_entity_poly.type
_entity_poly.pdbx_seq_one_letter_code
_entity_poly.pdbx_strand_id
1 'polypeptide(L)'
;MENATAAAKAIQVVNETLINEFELEPATVVPEARMREDLGLDSLDAVDLVVALEKALKVQIPETVAREMRTVGDVHQYIVKAAAERGQ
;
A
#
# COMPACT_ATOMS: atom_id res chain seq x y z
N MET A 1 -13.58 -10.09 -16.69
CA MET A 1 -13.66 -8.69 -16.23
C MET A 1 -13.38 -8.53 -14.73
N GLU A 2 -13.18 -9.61 -13.95
CA GLU A 2 -12.97 -9.54 -12.49
C GLU A 2 -11.65 -8.89 -12.03
N ASN A 3 -10.58 -8.96 -12.84
CA ASN A 3 -9.25 -8.50 -12.40
C ASN A 3 -9.15 -6.95 -12.28
N ALA A 4 -9.88 -6.21 -13.11
CA ALA A 4 -9.86 -4.74 -13.07
C ALA A 4 -10.47 -4.17 -11.77
N THR A 5 -11.47 -4.84 -11.21
CA THR A 5 -12.12 -4.42 -9.96
C THR A 5 -11.24 -4.67 -8.74
N ALA A 6 -10.48 -5.77 -8.74
CA ALA A 6 -9.55 -6.10 -7.66
C ALA A 6 -8.43 -5.06 -7.54
N ALA A 7 -7.86 -4.63 -8.67
CA ALA A 7 -6.81 -3.62 -8.70
C ALA A 7 -7.28 -2.27 -8.14
N ALA A 8 -8.44 -1.78 -8.59
CA ALA A 8 -9.02 -0.53 -8.10
C ALA A 8 -9.28 -0.58 -6.59
N LYS A 9 -9.82 -1.71 -6.11
CA LYS A 9 -10.09 -1.90 -4.68
C LYS A 9 -8.82 -1.98 -3.84
N ALA A 10 -7.78 -2.64 -4.35
CA ALA A 10 -6.46 -2.71 -3.72
C ALA A 10 -5.86 -1.31 -3.51
N ILE A 11 -5.84 -0.48 -4.57
CA ILE A 11 -5.32 0.90 -4.50
C ILE A 11 -6.15 1.73 -3.52
N GLN A 12 -7.48 1.59 -3.56
CA GLN A 12 -8.36 2.30 -2.65
C GLN A 12 -8.05 1.96 -1.19
N VAL A 13 -7.89 0.67 -0.85
CA VAL A 13 -7.54 0.24 0.51
C VAL A 13 -6.20 0.84 0.94
N VAL A 14 -5.19 0.84 0.07
CA VAL A 14 -3.89 1.46 0.40
C VAL A 14 -4.04 2.94 0.72
N ASN A 15 -4.77 3.68 -0.12
CA ASN A 15 -4.97 5.12 0.08
C ASN A 15 -5.77 5.40 1.35
N GLU A 16 -6.85 4.65 1.59
CA GLU A 16 -7.68 4.79 2.79
C GLU A 16 -6.89 4.46 4.05
N THR A 17 -6.03 3.44 4.04
CA THR A 17 -5.15 3.14 5.17
C THR A 17 -4.18 4.28 5.42
N LEU A 18 -3.51 4.81 4.39
CA LEU A 18 -2.60 5.95 4.51
C LEU A 18 -3.29 7.21 5.06
N ILE A 19 -4.50 7.51 4.61
CA ILE A 19 -5.24 8.70 5.03
C ILE A 19 -5.80 8.54 6.46
N ASN A 20 -6.39 7.38 6.77
CA ASN A 20 -7.11 7.18 8.03
C ASN A 20 -6.21 6.74 9.20
N GLU A 21 -5.26 5.83 8.96
CA GLU A 21 -4.39 5.30 10.03
C GLU A 21 -3.17 6.19 10.27
N PHE A 22 -2.70 6.89 9.24
CA PHE A 22 -1.52 7.76 9.30
C PHE A 22 -1.85 9.25 9.19
N GLU A 23 -3.14 9.60 9.21
CA GLU A 23 -3.65 10.99 9.18
C GLU A 23 -3.06 11.83 8.03
N LEU A 24 -2.76 11.19 6.89
CA LEU A 24 -2.16 11.83 5.73
C LEU A 24 -3.20 12.56 4.88
N GLU A 25 -2.78 13.64 4.24
CA GLU A 25 -3.64 14.37 3.32
C GLU A 25 -3.85 13.57 2.02
N PRO A 26 -5.10 13.42 1.52
CA PRO A 26 -5.36 12.72 0.27
C PRO A 26 -4.63 13.33 -0.94
N ALA A 27 -4.28 14.61 -0.86
CA ALA A 27 -3.51 15.30 -1.88
C ALA A 27 -2.02 14.92 -1.89
N THR A 28 -1.47 14.43 -0.78
CA THR A 28 -0.07 13.98 -0.68
C THR A 28 0.07 12.50 -1.02
N VAL A 29 -1.00 11.71 -0.89
CA VAL A 29 -1.05 10.28 -1.27
C VAL A 29 -1.11 10.13 -2.80
N VAL A 30 0.00 10.48 -3.45
CA VAL A 30 0.22 10.33 -4.89
C VAL A 30 1.26 9.24 -5.16
N PRO A 31 1.19 8.51 -6.29
CA PRO A 31 2.10 7.40 -6.56
C PRO A 31 3.58 7.80 -6.58
N GLU A 32 3.88 9.06 -6.87
CA GLU A 32 5.25 9.62 -6.88
C GLU A 32 5.75 9.99 -5.47
N ALA A 33 4.87 10.09 -4.48
CA ALA A 33 5.24 10.48 -3.12
C ALA A 33 6.10 9.40 -2.45
N ARG A 34 7.20 9.83 -1.85
CA ARG A 34 8.07 8.96 -1.06
C ARG A 34 7.52 8.83 0.35
N MET A 35 7.42 7.60 0.82
CA MET A 35 6.83 7.30 2.13
C MET A 35 7.55 8.05 3.25
N ARG A 36 8.89 8.06 3.23
CA ARG A 36 9.68 8.71 4.27
C ARG A 36 9.89 10.20 4.04
N GLU A 37 10.22 10.60 2.81
CA GLU A 37 10.63 11.98 2.53
C GLU A 37 9.44 12.93 2.33
N ASP A 38 8.36 12.47 1.69
CA ASP A 38 7.18 13.30 1.40
C ASP A 38 6.06 13.09 2.42
N LEU A 39 5.84 11.84 2.86
CA LEU A 39 4.75 11.50 3.79
C LEU A 39 5.19 11.44 5.25
N GLY A 40 6.50 11.52 5.53
CA GLY A 40 7.03 11.47 6.89
C GLY A 40 6.82 10.13 7.61
N LEU A 41 6.55 9.05 6.85
CA LEU A 41 6.41 7.70 7.41
C LEU A 41 7.78 7.16 7.76
N ASP A 42 8.00 6.94 9.06
CA ASP A 42 9.25 6.44 9.57
C ASP A 42 9.32 4.90 9.45
N SER A 43 10.45 4.33 9.89
CA SER A 43 10.66 2.88 9.75
C SER A 43 9.65 2.03 10.54
N LEU A 44 9.04 2.59 11.60
CA LEU A 44 7.98 1.94 12.37
C LEU A 44 6.64 2.03 11.63
N ASP A 45 6.28 3.21 11.13
CA ASP A 45 5.04 3.43 10.38
C ASP A 45 4.97 2.53 9.14
N ALA A 46 6.10 2.32 8.46
CA ALA A 46 6.18 1.39 7.34
C ALA A 46 5.86 -0.06 7.74
N VAL A 47 6.26 -0.50 8.95
CA VAL A 47 5.93 -1.84 9.46
C VAL A 47 4.45 -1.94 9.78
N ASP A 48 3.89 -0.94 10.46
CA ASP A 48 2.44 -0.91 10.77
C ASP A 48 1.59 -0.87 9.50
N LEU A 49 1.99 -0.08 8.49
CA LEU A 49 1.31 -0.02 7.20
C LEU A 49 1.29 -1.38 6.51
N VAL A 50 2.45 -2.04 6.43
CA VAL A 50 2.56 -3.37 5.83
C VAL A 50 1.64 -4.36 6.54
N VAL A 51 1.65 -4.39 7.87
CA VAL A 51 0.79 -5.27 8.67
C VAL A 51 -0.70 -4.96 8.47
N ALA A 52 -1.07 -3.69 8.37
CA ALA A 52 -2.44 -3.25 8.13
C ALA A 52 -2.94 -3.72 6.75
N LEU A 53 -2.12 -3.54 5.71
CA LEU A 53 -2.43 -3.97 4.35
C LEU A 53 -2.49 -5.50 4.22
N GLU A 54 -1.55 -6.21 4.85
CA GLU A 54 -1.55 -7.67 4.95
C GLU A 54 -2.86 -8.18 5.56
N LYS A 55 -3.33 -7.59 6.66
CA LYS A 55 -4.60 -7.98 7.30
C LYS A 55 -5.82 -7.60 6.46
N ALA A 56 -5.87 -6.36 5.98
CA ALA A 56 -7.02 -5.82 5.25
C ALA A 56 -7.29 -6.59 3.96
N LEU A 57 -6.22 -6.94 3.25
CA LEU A 57 -6.34 -7.68 2.00
C LEU A 57 -6.22 -9.18 2.24
N LYS A 58 -5.58 -9.63 3.33
CA LYS A 58 -5.14 -11.02 3.62
C LYS A 58 -3.93 -11.47 2.77
N VAL A 59 -3.10 -10.53 2.29
CA VAL A 59 -1.85 -10.81 1.55
C VAL A 59 -0.70 -11.09 2.52
N GLN A 60 0.41 -11.63 2.00
CA GLN A 60 1.71 -11.58 2.69
C GLN A 60 2.66 -10.69 1.89
N ILE A 61 3.33 -9.77 2.57
CA ILE A 61 4.32 -8.86 2.02
C ILE A 61 5.67 -9.24 2.65
N PRO A 62 6.62 -9.79 1.88
CA PRO A 62 7.94 -10.10 2.39
C PRO A 62 8.64 -8.83 2.88
N GLU A 63 9.38 -8.92 3.98
CA GLU A 63 10.17 -7.80 4.50
C GLU A 63 11.11 -7.24 3.43
N THR A 64 11.70 -8.09 2.59
CA THR A 64 12.58 -7.65 1.50
C THR A 64 11.86 -6.72 0.54
N VAL A 65 10.63 -7.05 0.16
CA VAL A 65 9.82 -6.21 -0.74
C VAL A 65 9.41 -4.93 -0.01
N ALA A 66 8.92 -5.03 1.22
CA ALA A 66 8.55 -3.86 2.03
C ALA A 66 9.71 -2.86 2.19
N ARG A 67 10.95 -3.35 2.29
CA ARG A 67 12.16 -2.51 2.37
C ARG A 67 12.58 -1.91 1.03
N GLU A 68 12.18 -2.52 -0.07
CA GLU A 68 12.38 -1.98 -1.43
C GLU A 68 11.31 -0.96 -1.83
N MET A 69 10.11 -1.03 -1.23
CA MET A 69 9.06 -0.02 -1.42
C MET A 69 9.51 1.33 -0.88
N ARG A 70 9.64 2.32 -1.77
CA ARG A 70 10.02 3.69 -1.37
C ARG A 70 8.91 4.69 -1.61
N THR A 71 8.07 4.42 -2.61
CA THR A 71 6.98 5.29 -3.02
C THR A 71 5.63 4.65 -2.80
N VAL A 72 4.58 5.47 -2.71
CA VAL A 72 3.19 4.98 -2.67
C VAL A 72 2.88 4.13 -3.91
N GLY A 73 3.43 4.50 -5.07
CA GLY A 73 3.27 3.74 -6.31
C GLY A 73 3.83 2.33 -6.24
N ASP A 74 4.96 2.12 -5.56
CA ASP A 74 5.54 0.78 -5.35
C ASP A 74 4.58 -0.11 -4.55
N VAL A 75 3.95 0.47 -3.52
CA VAL A 75 2.98 -0.24 -2.69
C VAL A 75 1.72 -0.56 -3.49
N HIS A 76 1.18 0.39 -4.25
CA HIS A 76 0.06 0.15 -5.15
C HIS A 76 0.33 -0.99 -6.11
N GLN A 77 1.47 -0.97 -6.80
CA GLN A 77 1.87 -1.99 -7.75
C GLN A 77 1.92 -3.38 -7.10
N TYR A 78 2.58 -3.48 -5.95
CA TYR A 78 2.73 -4.74 -5.26
C TYR A 78 1.39 -5.29 -4.77
N ILE A 79 0.60 -4.44 -4.13
CA ILE A 79 -0.70 -4.82 -3.56
C ILE A 79 -1.69 -5.22 -4.66
N VAL A 80 -1.71 -4.50 -5.79
CA VAL A 80 -2.51 -4.86 -6.96
C VAL A 80 -2.12 -6.24 -7.48
N LYS A 81 -0.81 -6.51 -7.62
CA LYS A 81 -0.32 -7.82 -8.06
C LYS A 81 -0.72 -8.92 -7.08
N ALA A 82 -0.46 -8.72 -5.78
CA ALA A 82 -0.79 -9.68 -4.74
C ALA A 82 -2.31 -9.93 -4.64
N ALA A 83 -3.15 -8.91 -4.82
CA ALA A 83 -4.60 -9.06 -4.86
C ALA A 83 -5.08 -9.83 -6.10
N ALA A 84 -4.45 -9.62 -7.26
CA ALA A 84 -4.76 -10.36 -8.49
C ALA A 84 -4.40 -11.85 -8.40
N GLU A 85 -3.31 -12.19 -7.72
CA GLU A 85 -2.85 -13.58 -7.53
C GLU A 85 -3.75 -14.39 -6.57
N ARG A 86 -4.66 -13.74 -5.84
CA ARG A 86 -5.50 -14.40 -4.82
C ARG A 86 -6.87 -14.83 -5.33
N GLY A 87 -7.14 -14.58 -6.61
CA GLY A 87 -8.25 -15.15 -7.36
C GLY A 87 -7.86 -16.34 -8.23
N GLN A 88 -6.68 -16.95 -8.03
CA GLN A 88 -6.22 -18.16 -8.74
C GLN A 88 -6.29 -19.40 -7.86
#